data_AF-A0A5C6M6W6-F1
#
_entry.id   AF-A0A5C6M6W6-F1
#
_cell.length_a   1.000
_cell.length_b   1.000
_cell.length_c   1.000
_cell.angle_alpha   90.00
_cell.angle_beta   90.00
_cell.angle_gamma   90.00
#
_symmetry.space_group_name_H-M   'P 1'
#
loop_
_entity.id
_entity.type
_entity.pdbx_description
1 polymer ?
#
loop_
_entity_poly.entity_id
_entity_poly.type
_entity_poly.pdbx_seq_one_letter_code
_entity_poly.pdbx_strand_id
1 'polypeptide(L)'
;MSDVWYFVCGSNLSKGRKQIRTGLIRCAIRAKLPDYRLVFNKKGVMDGHYGRTPVTVEMEDGSLCNEEMYVAGDEFVVPEKSPPQDYLEHTVIGANEHQLPDGYIAKSRQVAGTAEGAV
;
A
#
# COMPACT_ATOMS: atom_id res chain seq x y z
N MET A 1 18.17 13.68 13.45
CA MET A 1 17.21 12.61 13.08
C MET A 1 17.57 12.15 11.68
N SER A 2 17.73 10.85 11.49
CA SER A 2 18.02 10.25 10.19
C SER A 2 16.74 10.08 9.37
N ASP A 3 16.91 10.06 8.05
CA ASP A 3 15.83 9.74 7.12
C ASP A 3 15.56 8.23 7.15
N VAL A 4 14.30 7.85 7.04
CA VAL A 4 13.86 6.45 6.97
C VAL A 4 12.99 6.31 5.74
N TRP A 5 13.36 5.37 4.88
CA TRP A 5 12.57 4.95 3.75
C TRP A 5 11.54 3.90 4.19
N TYR A 6 10.38 3.91 3.53
CA TYR A 6 9.28 3.02 3.87
C TYR A 6 8.47 2.72 2.61
N PHE A 7 8.29 1.44 2.30
CA PHE A 7 7.56 1.00 1.13
C PHE A 7 6.04 1.00 1.38
N VAL A 8 5.30 1.68 0.51
CA VAL A 8 3.83 1.83 0.57
C VAL A 8 3.17 1.22 -0.66
N CYS A 9 2.07 0.49 -0.47
CA CYS A 9 1.22 0.01 -1.58
C CYS A 9 -0.29 0.25 -1.35
N GLY A 10 -0.70 0.84 -0.22
CA GLY A 10 -2.10 1.06 0.15
C GLY A 10 -2.45 2.53 0.32
N SER A 11 -3.37 2.84 1.24
CA SER A 11 -3.86 4.22 1.48
C SER A 11 -2.79 5.28 1.79
N ASN A 12 -1.59 4.88 2.24
CA ASN A 12 -0.45 5.77 2.45
C ASN A 12 0.26 6.19 1.15
N LEU A 13 -0.17 5.68 -0.02
CA LEU A 13 0.23 6.24 -1.31
C LEU A 13 -0.28 7.67 -1.48
N SER A 14 -1.43 8.04 -0.90
CA SER A 14 -1.89 9.43 -0.95
C SER A 14 -0.97 10.32 -0.13
N LYS A 15 -0.31 11.28 -0.78
CA LYS A 15 0.62 12.23 -0.16
C LYS A 15 -0.05 13.00 0.96
N GLY A 16 -1.24 13.54 0.70
CA GLY A 16 -2.03 14.26 1.72
C GLY A 16 -2.33 13.38 2.94
N ARG A 17 -2.83 12.17 2.72
CA ARG A 17 -3.14 11.23 3.83
C ARG A 17 -1.88 10.83 4.61
N LYS A 18 -0.77 10.59 3.92
CA LYS A 18 0.50 10.22 4.54
C LYS A 18 1.09 11.39 5.34
N GLN A 19 1.05 12.61 4.80
CA GLN A 19 1.55 13.79 5.50
C GLN A 19 0.76 14.12 6.76
N ILE A 20 -0.56 13.95 6.74
CA ILE A 20 -1.41 14.09 7.94
C ILE A 20 -1.00 13.09 9.04
N ARG A 21 -0.56 11.88 8.65
CA ARG A 21 -0.22 10.81 9.60
C ARG A 21 1.20 10.88 10.15
N THR A 22 2.17 11.27 9.31
CA THR A 22 3.60 11.14 9.64
C THR A 22 4.40 12.43 9.50
N GLY A 23 3.76 13.55 9.14
CA GLY A 23 4.44 14.79 8.82
C GLY A 23 5.01 14.81 7.40
N LEU A 24 5.87 15.78 7.11
CA LEU A 24 6.38 16.08 5.77
C LEU A 24 7.06 14.85 5.12
N ILE A 25 6.63 14.53 3.89
CA ILE A 25 7.33 13.59 3.01
C ILE A 25 8.45 14.36 2.33
N ARG A 26 9.71 14.03 2.61
CA ARG A 26 10.87 14.67 1.97
C ARG A 26 11.10 14.16 0.55
N CYS A 27 10.93 12.85 0.33
CA CYS A 27 11.12 12.23 -0.97
C CYS A 27 10.21 11.00 -1.10
N ALA A 28 9.84 10.67 -2.33
CA ALA A 28 9.14 9.44 -2.68
C ALA A 28 9.61 8.98 -4.06
N ILE A 29 10.00 7.71 -4.16
CA ILE A 29 10.51 7.09 -5.39
C ILE A 29 9.62 5.88 -5.67
N ARG A 30 9.29 5.63 -6.95
CA ARG A 30 8.55 4.42 -7.33
C ARG A 30 9.47 3.22 -7.22
N ALA A 31 8.93 2.14 -6.69
CA ALA A 31 9.58 0.84 -6.66
C ALA A 31 8.51 -0.24 -6.82
N LYS A 32 8.93 -1.43 -7.23
CA LYS A 32 8.10 -2.60 -7.42
C LYS A 32 8.48 -3.64 -6.37
N LEU A 33 7.47 -4.28 -5.78
CA LEU A 33 7.68 -5.40 -4.87
C LEU A 33 7.39 -6.71 -5.62
N PRO A 34 8.41 -7.45 -6.11
CA PRO A 34 8.22 -8.71 -6.83
C PRO A 34 7.72 -9.81 -5.89
N ASP A 35 7.02 -10.81 -6.42
CA ASP A 35 6.53 -11.99 -5.68
C ASP A 35 5.44 -11.76 -4.62
N TYR A 36 4.89 -10.54 -4.56
CA TYR A 36 3.72 -10.22 -3.73
C TYR A 36 2.48 -9.92 -4.58
N ARG A 37 1.31 -10.16 -3.98
CA ARG A 37 0.01 -9.80 -4.56
C ARG A 37 -0.71 -8.79 -3.66
N LEU A 38 -1.24 -7.73 -4.27
CA LEU A 38 -2.15 -6.81 -3.58
C LEU A 38 -3.45 -7.52 -3.21
N VAL A 39 -3.85 -7.42 -1.94
CA VAL A 39 -5.08 -7.99 -1.38
C VAL A 39 -5.72 -7.00 -0.40
N PHE A 40 -7.05 -7.08 -0.26
CA PHE A 40 -7.80 -6.36 0.76
C PHE A 40 -8.36 -7.37 1.75
N ASN A 41 -7.62 -7.62 2.83
CA ASN A 41 -7.95 -8.69 3.77
C ASN A 41 -7.61 -8.35 5.22
N LYS A 42 -7.30 -7.09 5.52
CA LYS A 42 -7.05 -6.64 6.89
C LYS A 42 -8.37 -6.44 7.64
N LYS A 43 -8.51 -7.09 8.79
CA LYS A 43 -9.52 -6.80 9.82
C LYS A 43 -9.38 -5.33 10.23
N GLY A 44 -10.50 -4.60 10.29
CA GLY A 44 -10.59 -3.13 10.28
C GLY A 44 -9.57 -2.32 11.09
N VAL A 45 -9.54 -1.00 10.89
CA VAL A 45 -8.48 -0.11 11.41
C VAL A 45 -8.33 -0.17 12.95
N MET A 46 -9.40 -0.50 13.69
CA MET A 46 -9.40 -0.52 15.16
C MET A 46 -8.90 -1.82 15.80
N ASP A 47 -8.77 -2.91 15.03
CA ASP A 47 -8.63 -4.25 15.61
C ASP A 47 -7.20 -4.78 15.70
N GLY A 48 -6.18 -4.08 15.18
CA GLY A 48 -4.83 -4.62 15.21
C GLY A 48 -3.78 -3.89 14.38
N HIS A 49 -2.54 -4.05 14.85
CA HIS A 49 -1.35 -3.34 14.39
C HIS A 49 -0.71 -4.02 13.18
N TYR A 50 -0.10 -3.19 12.33
CA TYR A 50 0.86 -3.66 11.34
C TYR A 50 2.23 -3.86 11.99
N GLY A 51 2.92 -4.94 11.66
CA GLY A 51 4.34 -5.15 11.96
C GLY A 51 5.24 -4.61 10.85
N ARG A 52 6.46 -4.16 11.19
CA ARG A 52 7.49 -3.84 10.19
C ARG A 52 8.12 -5.14 9.70
N THR A 53 8.08 -5.35 8.39
CA THR A 53 8.67 -6.49 7.71
C THR A 53 9.68 -5.97 6.70
N PRO A 54 10.94 -6.45 6.71
CA PRO A 54 11.88 -6.12 5.66
C PRO A 54 11.42 -6.74 4.34
N VAL A 55 11.48 -5.96 3.27
CA VAL A 55 11.13 -6.37 1.91
C VAL A 55 12.22 -5.94 0.95
N THR A 56 12.45 -6.72 -0.10
CA THR A 56 13.33 -6.34 -1.19
C THR A 56 12.51 -5.79 -2.34
N VAL A 57 12.75 -4.53 -2.71
CA VAL A 57 12.05 -3.84 -3.80
C VAL A 57 12.97 -3.63 -4.99
N GLU A 58 12.40 -3.69 -6.18
CA GLU A 58 13.03 -3.41 -7.45
C GLU A 58 12.78 -1.94 -7.82
N MET A 59 13.86 -1.18 -7.98
CA MET A 59 13.85 0.23 -8.37
C MET A 59 13.66 0.37 -9.88
N GLU A 60 13.39 1.59 -10.37
CA GLU A 60 13.17 1.84 -11.81
C GLU A 60 14.38 1.50 -12.69
N ASP A 61 15.59 1.61 -12.15
CA ASP A 61 16.83 1.24 -12.85
C ASP A 61 17.15 -0.26 -12.79
N GLY A 62 16.27 -1.07 -12.18
CA GLY A 62 16.43 -2.51 -11.98
C GLY A 62 17.29 -2.87 -10.77
N SER A 63 17.82 -1.91 -10.02
CA SER A 63 18.53 -2.19 -8.76
C SER A 63 17.58 -2.69 -7.68
N LEU A 64 18.11 -3.48 -6.74
CA LEU A 64 17.35 -4.01 -5.60
C LEU A 64 17.71 -3.24 -4.32
N CYS A 65 16.69 -2.84 -3.56
CA CYS A 65 16.85 -2.16 -2.28
C CYS A 65 16.10 -2.90 -1.17
N ASN A 66 16.69 -2.99 0.03
CA ASN A 66 16.01 -3.50 1.21
C ASN A 66 15.30 -2.35 1.92
N GLU A 67 13.99 -2.48 2.04
CA GLU A 67 13.12 -1.48 2.65
C GLU A 67 12.23 -2.12 3.70
N GLU A 68 11.52 -1.30 4.46
CA GLU A 68 10.51 -1.82 5.37
C GLU A 68 9.10 -1.58 4.85
N MET A 69 8.24 -2.56 5.08
CA MET A 69 6.82 -2.52 4.79
C MET A 69 6.02 -2.92 6.03
N TYR A 70 4.88 -2.28 6.23
CA TYR A 70 3.90 -2.62 7.24
C TYR A 70 3.02 -3.73 6.70
N VAL A 71 3.08 -4.90 7.34
CA VAL A 71 2.26 -6.08 7.03
C VAL A 71 1.33 -6.35 8.21
N ALA A 72 0.06 -6.65 7.92
CA ALA A 72 -0.89 -7.01 8.98
C ALA A 72 -0.49 -8.37 9.58
N GLY A 73 -0.48 -8.49 10.90
CA GLY A 73 -0.24 -9.78 11.55
C GLY A 73 -1.36 -10.77 11.25
N ASP A 74 -1.05 -12.07 11.28
CA ASP A 74 -1.97 -13.15 10.87
C ASP A 74 -3.31 -13.13 11.60
N GLU A 75 -3.31 -12.76 12.88
CA GLU A 75 -4.51 -12.60 13.73
C GLU A 75 -5.46 -11.47 13.28
N PHE A 76 -4.97 -10.57 12.41
CA PHE A 76 -5.70 -9.44 11.84
C PHE A 76 -5.98 -9.60 10.34
N VAL A 77 -5.78 -10.79 9.80
CA VAL A 77 -6.14 -11.12 8.42
C VAL A 77 -7.45 -11.90 8.41
N VAL A 78 -8.38 -11.50 7.53
CA VAL A 78 -9.66 -12.16 7.26
C VAL A 78 -9.69 -12.65 5.80
N PRO A 79 -10.69 -13.42 5.35
CA PRO A 79 -10.88 -13.64 3.92
C PRO A 79 -10.93 -12.30 3.14
N GLU A 80 -10.54 -12.31 1.87
CA GLU A 80 -10.51 -11.10 1.05
C GLU A 80 -11.89 -10.44 0.98
N LYS A 81 -11.97 -9.16 1.35
CA LYS A 81 -13.19 -8.36 1.38
C LYS A 81 -13.01 -7.07 0.60
N SER A 82 -14.08 -6.60 -0.03
CA SER A 82 -14.04 -5.31 -0.71
C SER A 82 -13.72 -4.21 0.30
N PRO A 83 -12.71 -3.37 0.04
CA PRO A 83 -12.42 -2.24 0.90
C PRO A 83 -13.56 -1.21 0.80
N PRO A 84 -13.79 -0.40 1.85
CA PRO A 84 -14.60 0.80 1.73
C PRO A 84 -14.16 1.67 0.53
N GLN A 85 -15.12 2.28 -0.17
CA GLN A 85 -14.84 3.05 -1.38
C GLN A 85 -13.84 4.19 -1.12
N ASP A 86 -14.01 4.91 -0.01
CA ASP A 86 -13.10 5.99 0.41
C ASP A 86 -11.65 5.47 0.62
N TYR A 87 -11.49 4.25 1.15
CA TYR A 87 -10.18 3.61 1.29
C TYR A 87 -9.54 3.33 -0.07
N LEU A 88 -10.31 2.79 -1.03
CA LEU A 88 -9.83 2.54 -2.38
C LEU A 88 -9.44 3.84 -3.09
N GLU A 89 -10.25 4.90 -2.92
CA GLU A 89 -9.99 6.22 -3.49
C GLU A 89 -8.65 6.77 -3.05
N HIS A 90 -8.29 6.66 -1.77
CA HIS A 90 -6.96 7.09 -1.32
C HIS A 90 -5.81 6.32 -1.98
N THR A 91 -6.00 5.03 -2.25
CA THR A 91 -4.99 4.20 -2.95
C THR A 91 -4.88 4.65 -4.42
N VAL A 92 -6.00 4.90 -5.09
CA VAL A 92 -6.04 5.36 -6.49
C VAL A 92 -5.49 6.78 -6.63
N ILE A 93 -5.87 7.71 -5.76
CA ILE A 93 -5.35 9.09 -5.73
C ILE A 93 -3.82 9.04 -5.57
N GLY A 94 -3.34 8.30 -4.58
CA GLY A 94 -1.90 8.15 -4.36
C GLY A 94 -1.16 7.52 -5.55
N ALA A 95 -1.72 6.48 -6.15
CA ALA A 95 -1.15 5.88 -7.36
C ALA A 95 -1.01 6.90 -8.50
N ASN A 96 -2.00 7.77 -8.70
CA ASN A 96 -1.93 8.86 -9.69
C ASN A 96 -0.91 9.95 -9.29
N GLU A 97 -0.91 10.39 -8.03
CA GLU A 97 0.04 11.40 -7.50
C GLU A 97 1.52 10.98 -7.65
N HIS A 98 1.75 9.66 -7.64
CA HIS A 98 3.07 9.04 -7.81
C HIS A 98 3.29 8.49 -9.22
N GLN A 99 2.36 8.69 -10.15
CA GLN A 99 2.45 8.22 -11.54
C GLN A 99 2.75 6.71 -11.63
N LEU A 100 2.11 5.90 -10.78
CA LEU A 100 2.20 4.45 -10.88
C LEU A 100 1.56 3.98 -12.20
N PRO A 101 1.99 2.82 -12.75
CA PRO A 101 1.46 2.34 -14.03
C PRO A 101 -0.06 2.15 -14.02
N ASP A 102 -0.74 2.42 -15.13
CA ASP A 102 -2.19 2.23 -15.26
C ASP A 102 -2.63 0.80 -14.92
N GLY A 103 -1.80 -0.19 -15.28
CA GLY A 103 -2.02 -1.58 -14.91
C GLY A 103 -2.10 -1.83 -13.40
N TYR A 104 -1.38 -1.05 -12.58
CA TYR A 104 -1.47 -1.10 -11.13
C TYR A 104 -2.83 -0.58 -10.62
N ILE A 105 -3.29 0.53 -11.19
CA ILE A 105 -4.59 1.14 -10.83
C ILE A 105 -5.73 0.20 -11.23
N ALA A 106 -5.69 -0.33 -12.46
CA ALA A 106 -6.65 -1.30 -12.95
C ALA A 106 -6.69 -2.55 -12.06
N LYS A 107 -5.51 -3.08 -11.68
CA LYS A 107 -5.42 -4.23 -10.78
C LYS A 107 -5.98 -3.93 -9.39
N SER A 108 -5.70 -2.75 -8.83
CA SER A 108 -6.23 -2.33 -7.53
C SER A 108 -7.76 -2.28 -7.52
N ARG A 109 -8.36 -1.74 -8.57
CA ARG A 109 -9.82 -1.71 -8.75
C ARG A 109 -10.40 -3.12 -8.95
N GLN A 110 -9.74 -3.95 -9.76
CA GLN A 110 -10.17 -5.32 -9.99
C GLN A 110 -10.20 -6.11 -8.68
N VAL A 111 -9.11 -6.10 -7.90
CA VAL A 111 -9.01 -6.81 -6.63
C VAL A 111 -10.07 -6.32 -5.64
N ALA A 112 -10.36 -5.02 -5.62
CA ALA A 112 -11.42 -4.45 -4.78
C ALA A 112 -12.82 -4.94 -5.18
N GLY A 113 -13.08 -5.08 -6.49
CA GLY A 113 -14.38 -5.52 -7.02
C GLY A 113 -14.60 -7.04 -7.03
N THR A 114 -13.54 -7.85 -6.91
CA THR A 114 -13.65 -9.33 -6.86
C THR A 114 -13.67 -9.89 -5.43
N ALA A 115 -13.46 -9.05 -4.44
CA ALA A 115 -13.45 -9.45 -3.04
C ALA A 115 -14.88 -9.61 -2.48
N GLU A 116 -15.07 -10.41 -1.43
CA GLU A 116 -16.40 -10.67 -0.89
C GLU A 116 -17.04 -9.36 -0.38
N GLY A 117 -18.30 -9.12 -0.76
CA GLY A 117 -19.03 -7.90 -0.42
C GLY A 117 -19.00 -6.79 -1.46
N ALA A 118 -18.50 -7.04 -2.68
CA ALA A 118 -18.70 -6.16 -3.82
C ALA A 118 -20.20 -6.07 -4.17
N VAL A 119 -20.80 -4.90 -3.96
CA VAL A 119 -22.17 -4.56 -4.40
C VAL A 119 -22.08 -3.57 -5.55
#